data_AF-A0A6L2ZYJ6-F1
#
_entry.id   AF-A0A6L2ZYJ6-F1
#
_cell.length_a   1.000
_cell.length_b   1.000
_cell.length_c   1.000
_cell.angle_alpha   90.00
_cell.angle_beta   90.00
_cell.angle_gamma   90.00
#
_symmetry.space_group_name_H-M   'P 1'
#
loop_
_entity.id
_entity.type
_entity.pdbx_description
1 polymer ?
#
loop_
_entity_poly.entity_id
_entity_poly.type
_entity_poly.pdbx_seq_one_letter_code
_entity_poly.pdbx_strand_id
1 'polypeptide(L)'
;MRYKAAGVPTIVLAGREYGTGSSRDWAAKGTFLLGVRAVIAESYERIHRSNLVGMGVLPLQYKSGKTRETLGLTGHEIFYIPDLSNALKPGQELRVVATHSQTGQSKSFTVICRVDTAVEVDYYRNGGILQTVLRQLAK
;
A
#
# COMPACT_ATOMS: atom_id res chain seq x y z
N MET A 1 -10.64 11.59 10.38
CA MET A 1 -11.77 11.29 9.47
C MET A 1 -12.03 12.33 8.37
N ARG A 2 -11.48 13.56 8.41
CA ARG A 2 -11.74 14.60 7.39
C ARG A 2 -11.42 14.15 5.95
N TYR A 3 -10.24 13.55 5.70
CA TYR A 3 -9.88 13.06 4.37
C TYR A 3 -10.86 12.01 3.82
N LYS A 4 -11.26 11.06 4.67
CA LYS A 4 -12.26 10.05 4.31
C LYS A 4 -13.61 10.67 3.95
N ALA A 5 -14.07 11.66 4.73
CA ALA A 5 -15.32 12.38 4.44
C ALA A 5 -15.24 13.18 3.13
N ALA A 6 -14.05 13.70 2.79
CA ALA A 6 -13.80 14.41 1.54
C ALA A 6 -13.51 13.47 0.34
N GLY A 7 -13.57 12.14 0.51
CA GLY A 7 -13.27 11.18 -0.54
C GLY A 7 -11.80 11.16 -0.98
N VAL A 8 -10.90 11.74 -0.20
CA VAL A 8 -9.47 11.82 -0.52
C VAL A 8 -8.78 10.55 -0.01
N PRO A 9 -8.20 9.72 -0.91
CA PRO A 9 -7.46 8.53 -0.50
C PRO A 9 -6.17 8.93 0.23
N THR A 10 -5.78 8.15 1.23
CA THR A 10 -4.54 8.38 1.98
C THR A 10 -3.56 7.24 1.78
N ILE A 11 -2.27 7.54 1.97
CA ILE A 11 -1.20 6.54 2.05
C ILE A 11 -0.39 6.74 3.32
N VAL A 12 0.39 5.74 3.71
CA VAL A 12 1.35 5.83 4.82
C VAL A 12 2.77 5.69 4.26
N LEU A 13 3.69 6.56 4.69
CA LEU A 13 5.12 6.37 4.50
C LEU A 13 5.71 5.83 5.81
N ALA A 14 6.49 4.75 5.73
CA ALA A 14 7.07 4.09 6.89
C ALA A 14 8.54 3.72 6.68
N GLY A 15 9.24 3.51 7.79
CA GLY A 15 10.63 3.04 7.79
C GLY A 15 10.73 1.51 7.68
N ARG A 16 11.72 0.96 8.38
CA ARG A 16 11.99 -0.48 8.43
C ARG A 16 11.02 -1.20 9.36
N GLU A 17 10.82 -2.49 9.09
CA GLU A 17 10.12 -3.44 9.96
C GLU A 17 8.69 -2.97 10.31
N TYR A 18 8.01 -2.36 9.33
CA TYR A 18 6.66 -1.86 9.52
C TYR A 18 5.71 -3.01 9.88
N GLY A 19 5.04 -2.87 11.03
CA GLY A 19 4.14 -3.87 11.56
C GLY A 19 4.76 -4.89 12.51
N THR A 20 6.02 -4.73 12.92
CA THR A 20 6.62 -5.58 13.96
C THR A 20 5.86 -5.50 15.28
N GLY A 21 5.66 -6.67 15.89
CA GLY A 21 5.01 -6.82 17.18
C GLY A 21 4.00 -7.96 17.19
N SER A 22 3.03 -7.86 18.09
CA SER A 22 1.94 -8.84 18.19
C SER A 22 1.13 -8.86 16.88
N SER A 23 0.92 -10.06 16.32
CA SER A 23 0.07 -10.27 15.15
C SER A 23 -1.39 -9.94 15.50
N ARG A 24 -1.77 -8.68 15.35
CA ARG A 24 -3.11 -8.17 15.59
C ARG A 24 -3.73 -7.76 14.26
N ASP A 25 -4.73 -8.50 13.80
CA ASP A 25 -5.44 -8.19 12.55
C ASP A 25 -6.06 -6.79 12.55
N TRP A 26 -6.34 -6.25 13.75
CA TRP A 26 -6.79 -4.87 13.92
C TRP A 26 -5.81 -3.82 13.41
N ALA A 27 -4.50 -4.12 13.34
CA ALA A 27 -3.52 -3.21 12.75
C ALA A 27 -3.79 -2.97 11.26
N ALA A 28 -4.19 -4.00 10.51
CA ALA A 28 -4.57 -3.86 9.11
C ALA A 28 -6.01 -3.33 8.96
N LYS A 29 -6.96 -3.83 9.76
CA LYS A 29 -8.36 -3.37 9.72
C LYS A 29 -8.49 -1.87 10.04
N GLY A 30 -7.80 -1.39 11.07
CA GLY A 30 -7.78 0.03 11.42
C GLY A 30 -7.23 0.88 10.28
N THR A 31 -6.11 0.47 9.67
CA THR A 31 -5.51 1.11 8.50
C THR A 31 -6.53 1.26 7.36
N PHE A 32 -7.22 0.17 7.02
CA PHE A 32 -8.30 0.19 6.02
C PHE A 32 -9.47 1.11 6.42
N LEU A 33 -9.96 1.02 7.66
CA LEU A 33 -11.09 1.81 8.15
C LEU A 33 -10.81 3.32 8.17
N LEU A 34 -9.55 3.72 8.32
CA LEU A 34 -9.08 5.11 8.24
C LEU A 34 -9.00 5.64 6.80
N GLY A 35 -9.18 4.79 5.79
CA GLY A 35 -9.18 5.17 4.37
C GLY A 35 -7.81 5.05 3.69
N VAL A 36 -6.84 4.41 4.34
CA VAL A 36 -5.50 4.18 3.76
C VAL A 36 -5.61 3.17 2.62
N ARG A 37 -5.09 3.54 1.44
CA ARG A 37 -5.14 2.71 0.23
C ARG A 37 -3.82 2.01 -0.07
N ALA A 38 -2.70 2.58 0.38
CA ALA A 38 -1.38 1.99 0.24
C ALA A 38 -0.48 2.36 1.42
N VAL A 39 0.51 1.51 1.68
CA VAL A 39 1.63 1.81 2.58
C VAL A 39 2.91 1.70 1.76
N ILE A 40 3.83 2.65 1.89
CA ILE A 40 5.18 2.60 1.30
C ILE A 40 6.18 2.53 2.44
N ALA A 41 6.85 1.39 2.61
CA ALA A 41 7.78 1.15 3.71
C ALA A 41 9.16 0.73 3.19
N GLU A 42 10.19 0.80 4.04
CA GLU A 42 11.51 0.23 3.71
C GLU A 42 11.50 -1.29 3.83
N SER A 43 10.79 -1.84 4.81
CA SER A 43 10.52 -3.27 4.94
C SER A 43 9.28 -3.52 5.80
N TYR A 44 8.76 -4.73 5.75
CA TYR A 44 7.57 -5.16 6.50
C TYR A 44 7.88 -6.36 7.37
N GLU A 45 7.20 -6.46 8.51
CA GLU A 45 6.96 -7.74 9.16
C GLU A 45 6.07 -8.62 8.24
N ARG A 46 6.41 -9.90 8.14
CA ARG A 46 5.83 -10.84 7.16
C ARG A 46 4.33 -11.02 7.33
N ILE A 47 3.84 -11.19 8.55
CA ILE A 47 2.42 -11.42 8.85
C ILE A 47 1.62 -10.13 8.63
N HIS A 48 2.14 -8.99 9.10
CA HIS A 48 1.49 -7.70 8.93
C HIS A 48 1.30 -7.35 7.43
N ARG A 49 2.32 -7.61 6.60
CA ARG A 49 2.23 -7.45 5.14
C ARG A 49 1.06 -8.24 4.56
N SER A 50 0.93 -9.53 4.91
CA SER A 50 -0.19 -10.36 4.44
C SER A 50 -1.54 -9.84 4.94
N ASN A 51 -1.62 -9.34 6.17
CA ASN A 51 -2.84 -8.76 6.74
C ASN A 51 -3.27 -7.49 5.98
N LEU A 52 -2.33 -6.63 5.57
CA LEU A 52 -2.64 -5.46 4.74
C LEU A 52 -3.26 -5.88 3.41
N VAL A 53 -2.65 -6.85 2.71
CA VAL A 53 -3.20 -7.39 1.46
C VAL A 53 -4.58 -7.99 1.67
N GLY A 54 -4.77 -8.75 2.74
CA GLY A 54 -6.05 -9.34 3.12
C GLY A 54 -7.15 -8.30 3.37
N MET A 55 -6.78 -7.07 3.74
CA MET A 55 -7.70 -5.94 3.90
C MET A 55 -7.84 -5.08 2.63
N GLY A 56 -7.15 -5.41 1.54
CA GLY A 56 -7.16 -4.63 0.31
C GLY A 56 -6.30 -3.36 0.36
N VAL A 57 -5.39 -3.26 1.34
CA VAL A 57 -4.39 -2.17 1.42
C VAL A 57 -3.14 -2.62 0.68
N LEU A 58 -2.62 -1.80 -0.24
CA LEU A 58 -1.47 -2.15 -1.09
C LEU A 58 -0.14 -1.95 -0.34
N PRO A 59 0.63 -3.01 0.00
CA PRO A 59 1.96 -2.84 0.57
C PRO A 59 2.97 -2.61 -0.56
N LEU A 60 3.67 -1.49 -0.49
CA LEU A 60 4.73 -1.10 -1.39
C LEU A 60 6.02 -1.00 -0.59
N GLN A 61 7.12 -1.46 -1.17
CA GLN A 61 8.44 -1.41 -0.55
C GLN A 61 9.40 -0.60 -1.40
N TYR A 62 10.16 0.31 -0.79
CA TYR A 62 11.25 0.98 -1.50
C TYR A 62 12.26 -0.03 -2.05
N LYS A 63 12.88 0.28 -3.19
CA LYS A 63 14.03 -0.48 -3.70
C LYS A 63 15.21 -0.37 -2.72
N SER A 64 16.12 -1.35 -2.77
CA SER A 64 17.32 -1.35 -1.93
C SER A 64 18.07 -0.01 -2.01
N GLY A 65 18.45 0.53 -0.85
CA GLY A 65 19.13 1.83 -0.74
C GLY A 65 18.23 3.05 -0.96
N LYS A 66 16.92 2.88 -1.17
CA LYS A 66 15.94 3.98 -1.20
C LYS A 66 15.13 3.99 0.08
N THR A 67 14.93 5.20 0.60
CA THR A 67 14.10 5.54 1.75
C THR A 67 13.39 6.86 1.47
N ARG A 68 12.46 7.23 2.36
CA ARG A 68 11.80 8.54 2.35
C ARG A 68 12.83 9.69 2.32
N GLU A 69 13.88 9.58 3.12
CA GLU A 69 14.94 10.59 3.27
C GLU A 69 15.81 10.67 2.02
N THR A 70 16.30 9.55 1.50
CA THR A 70 17.16 9.54 0.29
C THR A 70 16.43 10.05 -0.96
N LEU A 71 15.10 9.94 -0.98
CA LEU A 71 14.25 10.46 -2.04
C LEU A 71 13.82 11.90 -1.78
N GLY A 72 14.13 12.47 -0.61
CA GLY A 72 13.70 13.80 -0.17
C GLY A 72 12.18 13.94 -0.12
N LEU A 73 11.47 12.91 0.34
CA LEU A 73 10.00 12.94 0.50
C LEU A 73 9.65 13.59 1.84
N THR A 74 8.78 14.60 1.78
CA THR A 74 8.37 15.41 2.93
C THR A 74 7.07 14.93 3.56
N GLY A 75 6.24 14.19 2.81
CA GLY A 75 4.86 13.84 3.18
C GLY A 75 3.83 14.87 2.72
N HIS A 76 4.24 15.99 2.14
CA HIS A 76 3.35 17.00 1.54
C HIS A 76 3.07 16.74 0.05
N GLU A 77 3.58 15.64 -0.48
CA GLU A 77 3.36 15.24 -1.86
C GLU A 77 2.01 14.56 -2.06
N ILE A 78 1.45 14.73 -3.25
CA ILE A 78 0.38 13.91 -3.79
C ILE A 78 1.03 12.74 -4.53
N PHE A 79 0.61 11.52 -4.18
CA PHE A 79 1.18 10.29 -4.71
C PHE A 79 0.27 9.67 -5.75
N TYR A 80 0.85 9.31 -6.88
CA TYR A 80 0.19 8.63 -7.99
C TYR A 80 0.97 7.37 -8.37
N ILE A 81 0.26 6.27 -8.63
CA ILE A 81 0.84 4.97 -8.98
C ILE A 81 0.31 4.59 -10.37
N PRO A 82 0.91 5.11 -11.46
CA PRO A 82 0.38 4.96 -12.83
C PRO A 82 0.30 3.50 -13.29
N ASP A 83 1.22 2.66 -12.85
CA ASP A 83 1.37 1.30 -13.38
C ASP A 83 0.46 0.29 -12.65
N LEU A 84 -0.30 0.74 -11.65
CA LEU A 84 -1.23 -0.10 -10.91
C LEU A 84 -2.46 -0.41 -11.77
N SER A 85 -2.61 -1.67 -12.18
CA SER A 85 -3.71 -2.14 -13.00
C SER A 85 -4.27 -3.47 -12.52
N ASN A 86 -5.40 -3.89 -13.10
CA ASN A 86 -5.98 -5.22 -12.84
C ASN A 86 -5.05 -6.36 -13.31
N ALA A 87 -4.00 -6.11 -14.10
CA ALA A 87 -3.03 -7.11 -14.53
C ALA A 87 -1.85 -7.29 -13.54
N LEU A 88 -2.03 -6.87 -12.27
CA LEU A 88 -1.04 -7.00 -11.20
C LEU A 88 -0.43 -8.42 -11.14
N LYS A 89 0.91 -8.52 -11.18
CA LYS A 89 1.67 -9.77 -10.99
C LYS A 89 2.33 -9.81 -9.59
N PRO A 90 2.57 -11.01 -9.03
CA PRO A 90 3.26 -11.13 -7.76
C PRO A 90 4.64 -10.46 -7.77
N GLY A 91 4.95 -9.68 -6.73
CA GLY A 91 6.26 -9.04 -6.55
C GLY A 91 6.61 -7.98 -7.60
N GLN A 92 5.66 -7.53 -8.43
CA GLN A 92 5.96 -6.65 -9.55
C GLN A 92 6.49 -5.29 -9.10
N GLU A 93 7.38 -4.70 -9.89
CA GLU A 93 7.81 -3.32 -9.66
C GLU A 93 6.77 -2.34 -10.19
N LEU A 94 6.57 -1.25 -9.46
CA LEU A 94 5.64 -0.17 -9.81
C LEU A 94 6.38 1.16 -9.73
N ARG A 95 6.07 2.08 -10.65
CA ARG A 95 6.48 3.47 -10.53
C ARG A 95 5.51 4.22 -9.61
N VAL A 96 6.07 5.05 -8.74
CA VAL A 96 5.37 6.04 -7.93
C VAL A 96 5.81 7.42 -8.38
N VAL A 97 4.85 8.30 -8.61
CA VAL A 97 5.06 9.73 -8.89
C VAL A 97 4.60 10.51 -7.67
N ALA A 98 5.51 11.26 -7.05
CA ALA A 98 5.23 12.13 -5.91
C ALA A 98 5.37 13.59 -6.36
N THR A 99 4.27 14.35 -6.26
CA THR A 99 4.21 15.76 -6.67
C THR A 99 4.01 16.63 -5.45
N HIS A 100 4.95 17.53 -5.15
CA HIS A 100 4.82 18.42 -3.99
C HIS A 100 3.63 19.36 -4.18
N SER A 101 2.70 19.37 -3.22
CA SER A 101 1.43 20.10 -3.33
C SER A 101 1.59 21.62 -3.52
N GLN A 102 2.58 22.23 -2.87
CA GLN A 102 2.81 23.68 -2.94
C GLN A 102 3.70 24.12 -4.11
N THR A 103 4.78 23.39 -4.42
CA THR A 103 5.78 23.81 -5.42
C THR A 103 5.53 23.19 -6.80
N GLY A 104 4.70 22.15 -6.90
CA GLY A 104 4.47 21.39 -8.13
C GLY A 104 5.64 20.50 -8.55
N GLN A 105 6.76 20.51 -7.81
CA GLN A 105 7.92 19.69 -8.14
C GLN A 105 7.56 18.21 -8.06
N SER A 106 7.81 17.49 -9.14
CA SER A 106 7.52 16.06 -9.26
C SER A 106 8.80 15.23 -9.21
N LYS A 107 8.71 14.05 -8.58
CA LYS A 107 9.75 13.03 -8.63
C LYS A 107 9.12 11.66 -8.83
N SER A 108 9.81 10.81 -9.59
CA SER A 108 9.40 9.43 -9.82
C SER A 108 10.42 8.46 -9.23
N PHE A 109 9.94 7.40 -8.59
CA PHE A 109 10.78 6.33 -8.07
C PHE A 109 10.08 4.98 -8.20
N THR A 110 10.88 3.92 -8.23
CA THR A 110 10.39 2.54 -8.33
C THR A 110 10.24 1.93 -6.94
N VAL A 111 9.15 1.19 -6.74
CA VAL A 111 8.86 0.39 -5.54
C VAL A 111 8.56 -1.04 -5.96
N ILE A 112 8.73 -1.99 -5.03
CA ILE A 112 8.30 -3.37 -5.18
C ILE A 112 6.89 -3.49 -4.60
N CYS A 113 5.94 -4.01 -5.38
CA CYS A 113 4.61 -4.36 -4.90
C CYS A 113 4.71 -5.66 -4.09
N ARG A 114 4.49 -5.57 -2.77
CA ARG A 114 4.62 -6.69 -1.84
C ARG A 114 3.35 -7.52 -1.73
N VAL A 115 2.68 -7.71 -2.86
CA VAL A 115 1.67 -8.74 -3.07
C VAL A 115 2.44 -9.93 -3.64
N ASP A 116 2.77 -10.90 -2.81
CA ASP A 116 3.89 -11.82 -3.06
C ASP A 116 3.44 -13.13 -3.73
N THR A 117 2.13 -13.41 -3.76
CA THR A 117 1.58 -14.66 -4.35
C THR A 117 0.38 -14.41 -5.26
N ALA A 118 0.07 -15.35 -6.14
CA ALA A 118 -1.12 -15.26 -7.00
C ALA A 118 -2.44 -15.19 -6.21
N VAL A 119 -2.52 -15.94 -5.10
CA VAL A 119 -3.68 -15.91 -4.19
C VAL A 119 -3.86 -14.52 -3.57
N GLU A 120 -2.77 -13.89 -3.16
CA GLU A 120 -2.78 -12.53 -2.63
C GLU A 120 -3.17 -11.49 -3.69
N VAL A 121 -2.78 -11.69 -4.96
CA VAL A 121 -3.25 -10.86 -6.08
C VAL A 121 -4.77 -10.95 -6.21
N ASP A 122 -5.34 -12.15 -6.12
CA ASP A 122 -6.79 -12.35 -6.20
C ASP A 122 -7.50 -11.70 -5.01
N TYR A 123 -6.96 -11.81 -3.80
CA TYR A 123 -7.50 -11.11 -2.63
C TYR A 123 -7.51 -9.60 -2.83
N TYR A 124 -6.40 -9.03 -3.29
CA TYR A 124 -6.29 -7.59 -3.52
C TYR A 124 -7.28 -7.09 -4.57
N ARG A 125 -7.40 -7.80 -5.72
CA ARG A 125 -8.35 -7.46 -6.80
C ARG A 125 -9.80 -7.49 -6.33
N ASN A 126 -10.11 -8.38 -5.39
CA ASN A 126 -11.43 -8.49 -4.79
C ASN A 126 -11.70 -7.42 -3.71
N GLY A 127 -10.71 -6.59 -3.35
CA GLY A 127 -10.82 -5.61 -2.27
C GLY A 127 -10.65 -6.23 -0.87
N GLY A 128 -10.03 -7.41 -0.79
CA GLY A 128 -9.70 -8.11 0.45
C GLY A 128 -10.23 -9.55 0.51
N ILE A 129 -9.66 -10.33 1.43
CA ILE A 129 -9.98 -11.76 1.62
C ILE A 129 -11.46 -12.01 1.92
N LEU A 130 -12.07 -11.19 2.77
CA LEU A 130 -13.49 -11.33 3.13
C LEU A 130 -14.39 -11.14 1.92
N GLN A 131 -14.06 -10.18 1.05
CA GLN A 131 -14.82 -9.93 -0.17
C GLN A 131 -14.65 -11.07 -1.17
N THR A 132 -13.44 -11.63 -1.29
CA THR A 132 -13.18 -12.83 -2.11
C THR A 132 -14.05 -14.00 -1.67
N VAL A 133 -14.04 -14.33 -0.38
CA VAL A 133 -14.81 -15.46 0.18
C VAL A 133 -16.31 -15.24 -0.02
N LEU A 134 -16.81 -14.03 0.26
CA LEU A 134 -18.23 -13.71 0.06
C LEU A 134 -18.65 -13.90 -1.40
N ARG A 135 -17.84 -13.43 -2.37
CA ARG A 135 -18.12 -13.61 -3.80
C ARG A 135 -18.03 -15.07 -4.25
N GLN A 136 -17.25 -15.91 -3.58
CA GLN A 136 -17.19 -17.35 -3.86
C GLN A 136 -18.43 -18.08 -3.35
N LEU A 137 -18.94 -17.71 -2.17
CA LEU A 137 -20.13 -18.32 -1.56
C LEU A 137 -21.44 -17.88 -2.22
N ALA A 138 -21.47 -16.70 -2.86
CA ALA A 138 -22.63 -16.19 -3.58
C ALA A 138 -22.79 -16.77 -5.00
N LYS A 139 -21.92 -17.70 -5.40
CA LYS A 139 -22.05 -18.50 -6.62
C LYS A 139 -22.75 -19.81 -6.30
#